data_AF-A0A699ZLZ1-F1
#
_entry.id   AF-A0A699ZLZ1-F1
#
_cell.length_a   1.000
_cell.length_b   1.000
_cell.length_c   1.000
_cell.angle_alpha   90.00
_cell.angle_beta   90.00
_cell.angle_gamma   90.00
#
_symmetry.space_group_name_H-M   'P 1'
#
loop_
_entity.id
_entity.type
_entity.pdbx_description
1 polymer ?
#
loop_
_entity_poly.entity_id
_entity_poly.type
_entity_poly.pdbx_seq_one_letter_code
_entity_poly.pdbx_strand_id
1 'polypeptide(L)' 'MQHWPLLVHKILDYAAAWHPEQEIITKTVEGSTTITTYADLKHRAQLAALALQSLGMRRVV' A
#
# COMPACT_ATOMS: atom_id res chain seq x y z
N MET A 1 1.18 19.76 21.43
CA MET A 1 0.17 18.96 20.70
C MET A 1 0.77 18.63 19.34
N GLN A 2 0.90 17.35 18.98
CA GLN A 2 1.62 16.92 17.79
C GLN A 2 0.73 17.11 16.53
N HIS A 3 1.17 17.90 15.56
CA HIS A 3 0.41 18.17 14.33
C HIS A 3 0.73 17.14 13.27
N TRP A 4 0.01 16.01 13.24
CA TRP A 4 0.13 15.02 12.18
C TRP A 4 -1.12 15.02 11.29
N PRO A 5 -0.97 15.15 9.96
CA PRO A 5 -2.10 15.06 9.05
C PRO A 5 -2.63 13.62 8.99
N LEU A 6 -3.95 13.47 9.00
CA LEU A 6 -4.64 12.19 8.90
C LEU A 6 -4.66 11.73 7.44
N LEU A 7 -3.58 11.11 7.00
CA LEU A 7 -3.41 10.60 5.63
C LEU A 7 -3.65 9.09 5.60
N VAL A 8 -4.45 8.60 4.65
CA VAL A 8 -4.82 7.17 4.54
C VAL A 8 -3.57 6.27 4.44
N HIS A 9 -2.57 6.67 3.65
CA HIS A 9 -1.36 5.86 3.48
C HIS A 9 -0.55 5.66 4.77
N LYS A 10 -0.75 6.52 5.79
CA LYS A 10 -0.05 6.37 7.08
C LYS A 10 -0.46 5.11 7.84
N ILE A 11 -1.66 4.61 7.59
CA ILE A 11 -2.12 3.32 8.14
C ILE A 11 -1.25 2.18 7.58
N LEU A 12 -0.98 2.20 6.28
CA LEU A 12 -0.14 1.21 5.62
C LEU A 12 1.34 1.36 6.01
N ASP A 13 1.83 2.60 6.15
CA ASP A 13 3.18 2.86 6.64
C ASP A 13 3.39 2.28 8.05
N TYR A 14 2.40 2.43 8.94
CA TYR A 14 2.42 1.81 10.27
C TYR A 14 2.42 0.28 10.18
N ALA A 15 1.52 -0.31 9.41
CA ALA A 15 1.41 -1.77 9.27
C ALA A 15 2.71 -2.38 8.75
N ALA A 16 3.35 -1.77 7.74
CA ALA A 16 4.62 -2.24 7.21
C ALA A 16 5.81 -2.03 8.15
N ALA A 17 5.75 -1.05 9.06
CA ALA A 17 6.83 -0.80 10.02
C ALA A 17 6.79 -1.76 11.22
N TRP A 18 5.58 -2.06 11.72
CA TRP A 18 5.39 -2.81 12.97
C TRP A 18 4.93 -4.26 12.76
N HIS A 19 4.31 -4.56 11.62
CA HIS A 19 3.81 -5.89 11.26
C HIS A 19 4.24 -6.30 9.83
N PRO A 20 5.53 -6.15 9.45
CA PRO A 20 5.98 -6.32 8.08
C PRO A 20 5.66 -7.71 7.50
N GLU A 21 5.80 -8.76 8.31
CA GLU A 21 5.67 -10.17 7.92
C GLU A 21 4.23 -10.70 8.01
N GLN A 22 3.28 -9.89 8.53
CA GLN A 22 1.90 -10.35 8.65
C GLN A 22 1.30 -10.60 7.26
N GLU A 23 0.82 -11.82 7.06
CA GLU A 23 0.32 -12.29 5.78
C GLU A 23 -1.04 -11.68 5.41
N ILE A 24 -1.18 -11.41 4.11
CA ILE A 24 -2.37 -10.95 3.42
C ILE A 24 -2.68 -11.99 2.34
N ILE A 25 -3.70 -12.80 2.60
CA ILE A 25 -4.11 -13.91 1.74
C ILE A 25 -5.23 -13.43 0.84
N THR A 26 -5.00 -13.46 -0.47
CA THR A 26 -5.95 -13.00 -1.49
C THR A 26 -6.35 -14.13 -2.41
N LYS A 27 -7.66 -14.36 -2.55
CA LYS A 27 -8.22 -15.24 -3.58
C LYS A 27 -8.41 -14.42 -4.87
N THR A 28 -7.77 -14.83 -5.95
CA THR A 28 -7.92 -14.18 -7.26
C THR A 28 -9.21 -14.63 -7.94
N VAL A 29 -9.68 -13.87 -8.93
CA VAL A 29 -10.90 -14.20 -9.68
C VAL A 29 -10.70 -15.42 -10.57
N GLU A 30 -9.46 -15.71 -10.95
CA GLU A 30 -9.04 -16.91 -11.68
C GLU A 30 -8.97 -18.16 -10.78
N GLY A 31 -9.13 -17.99 -9.46
CA GLY A 31 -9.17 -19.08 -8.49
C GLY A 31 -7.83 -19.43 -7.84
N SER A 32 -6.73 -18.77 -8.19
CA SER A 32 -5.45 -18.92 -7.49
C SER A 32 -5.47 -18.18 -6.14
N THR A 33 -4.67 -18.63 -5.17
CA THR A 33 -4.47 -17.93 -3.90
C THR A 33 -3.09 -17.31 -3.90
N THR A 34 -3.01 -16.00 -3.66
CA THR A 34 -1.73 -15.28 -3.52
C THR A 34 -1.56 -14.91 -2.05
N ILE A 35 -0.37 -15.18 -1.51
CA ILE A 35 0.02 -14.79 -0.16
C ILE A 35 1.08 -13.71 -0.30
N THR A 36 0.87 -12.57 0.36
CA THR A 36 1.79 -11.43 0.40
C THR A 36 1.88 -10.91 1.82
N THR A 37 2.78 -9.97 2.10
CA THR A 37 2.91 -9.36 3.43
C THR A 37 2.62 -7.86 3.41
N TYR A 38 2.50 -7.21 4.57
CA TYR A 38 2.39 -5.73 4.61
C TYR A 38 3.63 -5.03 4.03
N ALA A 39 4.82 -5.64 4.18
CA ALA A 39 6.02 -5.13 3.54
C ALA A 39 5.90 -5.15 2.00
N ASP A 40 5.43 -6.25 1.43
CA ASP A 40 5.20 -6.39 -0.01
C ASP A 40 4.12 -5.43 -0.51
N LEU A 41 3.02 -5.30 0.25
CA LEU A 41 1.92 -4.42 -0.10
C LEU A 41 2.35 -2.96 -0.14
N LYS A 42 3.12 -2.49 0.84
CA LYS A 42 3.67 -1.13 0.86
C LYS A 42 4.56 -0.89 -0.36
N HIS A 43 5.47 -1.82 -0.65
CA HIS A 43 6.36 -1.69 -1.81
C HIS A 43 5.56 -1.59 -3.13
N ARG A 44 4.58 -2.47 -3.31
CA ARG A 44 3.70 -2.45 -4.49
C ARG A 44 2.85 -1.18 -4.58
N ALA A 45 2.34 -0.67 -3.46
CA ALA A 45 1.58 0.58 -3.41
C ALA A 45 2.42 1.79 -3.85
N GLN A 46 3.70 1.83 -3.46
CA GLN A 46 4.63 2.87 -3.91
C GLN A 46 4.89 2.78 -5.42
N LEU A 47 5.11 1.57 -5.95
CA LEU A 47 5.26 1.36 -7.39
C LEU A 47 4.01 1.76 -8.17
N ALA A 48 2.82 1.42 -7.66
CA ALA A 48 1.55 1.83 -8.25
C ALA A 48 1.39 3.36 -8.26
N ALA A 49 1.76 4.04 -7.18
CA ALA A 49 1.74 5.50 -7.12
C ALA A 49 2.69 6.15 -8.14
N LEU A 50 3.91 5.60 -8.29
CA LEU A 50 4.86 6.05 -9.31
C LEU A 50 4.34 5.82 -10.74
N ALA A 51 3.71 4.67 -10.99
CA ALA A 51 3.08 4.36 -12.28
C ALA A 51 1.92 5.31 -12.60
N LEU A 52 1.08 5.66 -11.61
CA LEU A 52 0.02 6.65 -11.82
C LEU A 52 0.60 8.04 -12.16
N GLN A 53 1.68 8.44 -11.50
CA GLN A 53 2.38 9.69 -11.82
C GLN A 53 2.95 9.67 -13.24
N SER A 54 3.55 8.56 -13.69
CA SER A 54 4.08 8.45 -15.05
C SER A 54 2.98 8.46 -16.12
N LEU A 55 1.78 7.99 -15.78
CA LEU A 55 0.58 8.11 -16.63
C LEU A 55 -0.01 9.53 -16.66
N GLY A 56 0.61 10.50 -15.99
CA GLY A 56 0.20 11.90 -16.02
C GLY A 56 -0.90 12.27 -15.02
N MET A 57 -1.24 11.36 -14.10
CA MET A 57 -2.19 11.64 -13.01
C MET A 57 -1.61 12.72 -12.11
N ARG A 58 -2.27 13.87 -12.07
CA ARG A 58 -1.89 15.01 -11.23
C ARG A 58 -2.92 15.20 -10.12
N ARG A 59 -2.44 15.70 -8.98
CA ARG A 59 -3.31 16.12 -7.89
C ARG A 59 -4.18 17.26 -8.40
N VAL A 60 -5.49 17.05 -8.46
CA VAL A 60 -6.46 18.13 -8.61
C VAL A 60 -6.46 18.85 -7.26
N VAL A 61 -5.96 20.08 -7.25
CA VAL A 61 -5.99 20.98 -6.08
C VAL A 61 -7.17 21.91 -6.24
#